data_AF-A0A328A9S6-F1
#
_entry.id   AF-A0A328A9S6-F1
#
_cell.length_a   1.000
_cell.length_b   1.000
_cell.length_c   1.000
_cell.angle_alpha   90.00
_cell.angle_beta   90.00
_cell.angle_gamma   90.00
#
_symmetry.space_group_name_H-M   'P 1'
#
loop_
_entity.id
_entity.type
_entity.pdbx_description
1 polymer ?
#
loop_
_entity_poly.entity_id
_entity_poly.type
_entity_poly.pdbx_seq_one_letter_code
_entity_poly.pdbx_strand_id
1 'polypeptide(L)' 'MDPLSTARLGMMFATRQLQQAADNVAQMGLEKGDSFDVTQEMVRMIEAKTAFKANVSVVKFADEMWDSLLQLQKD' A
#
# COMPACT_ATOMS: atom_id res chain seq x y z
N MET A 1 17.27 -4.47 10.64
CA MET A 1 16.16 -4.04 9.75
C MET A 1 15.63 -2.72 10.30
N ASP A 2 15.61 -1.66 9.50
CA ASP A 2 14.97 -0.41 9.87
C ASP A 2 13.47 -0.51 9.51
N PRO A 3 12.53 -0.39 10.48
CA PRO A 3 11.09 -0.51 10.23
C PRO A 3 10.59 0.51 9.20
N LEU A 4 11.23 1.68 9.10
CA LEU A 4 10.89 2.70 8.11
C LEU A 4 11.27 2.24 6.70
N SER A 5 12.44 1.61 6.54
CA SER A 5 12.87 1.02 5.27
C SER A 5 11.94 -0.11 4.82
N THR A 6 11.49 -0.96 5.74
CA THR A 6 10.53 -2.04 5.46
C THR A 6 9.15 -1.49 5.06
N ALA A 7 8.65 -0.49 5.79
CA ALA A 7 7.37 0.14 5.48
C ALA A 7 7.40 0.85 4.11
N ARG A 8 8.51 1.52 3.76
CA ARG A 8 8.71 2.14 2.43
C ARG A 8 8.70 1.10 1.31
N LEU A 9 9.41 0.00 1.48
CA LEU A 9 9.41 -1.11 0.50
C LEU A 9 8.01 -1.73 0.36
N GLY A 10 7.31 -1.93 1.48
CA GLY A 10 5.93 -2.42 1.49
C GLY A 10 4.97 -1.49 0.77
N MET A 11 5.10 -0.17 0.96
CA MET A 11 4.31 0.83 0.22
C MET A 11 4.58 0.76 -1.29
N MET A 12 5.85 0.70 -1.71
CA MET A 12 6.20 0.59 -3.13
C MET A 12 5.61 -0.67 -3.76
N PHE A 13 5.67 -1.81 -3.06
CA PHE A 13 5.06 -3.05 -3.52
C PHE A 13 3.53 -2.92 -3.65
N ALA A 14 2.86 -2.39 -2.62
CA ALA A 14 1.42 -2.18 -2.64
C ALA A 14 0.97 -1.24 -3.77
N THR A 15 1.73 -0.17 -4.05
CA THR A 15 1.47 0.72 -5.18
C THR A 15 1.58 0.00 -6.52
N ARG A 16 2.61 -0.83 -6.72
CA ARG A 16 2.75 -1.62 -7.96
C ARG A 16 1.60 -2.60 -8.15
N GLN A 17 1.20 -3.28 -7.08
CA GLN A 17 0.08 -4.22 -7.11
C GLN A 17 -1.25 -3.53 -7.42
N LEU A 18 -1.48 -2.33 -6.85
CA LEU A 18 -2.64 -1.50 -7.16
C LEU A 18 -2.65 -1.07 -8.63
N GLN A 19 -1.51 -0.60 -9.15
CA GLN A 19 -1.35 -0.18 -10.55
C GLN A 19 -1.70 -1.32 -11.50
N GLN A 20 -1.13 -2.52 -11.26
CA GLN A 20 -1.36 -3.69 -12.09
C GLN A 20 -2.84 -4.13 -12.07
N ALA A 21 -3.48 -4.14 -10.91
CA ALA A 21 -4.90 -4.48 -10.81
C ALA A 21 -5.78 -3.44 -11.53
N ALA A 22 -5.45 -2.14 -11.42
CA ALA A 22 -6.14 -1.09 -12.14
C ALA A 22 -5.97 -1.21 -13.67
N ASP A 23 -4.77 -1.52 -14.15
CA ASP A 23 -4.49 -1.75 -15.57
C ASP A 23 -5.28 -2.96 -16.09
N ASN A 24 -5.35 -4.04 -15.30
CA ASN A 24 -6.16 -5.22 -15.63
C ASN A 24 -7.65 -4.90 -15.73
N VAL A 25 -8.18 -4.07 -14.83
CA VAL A 25 -9.57 -3.59 -14.87
C VAL A 25 -9.80 -2.67 -16.08
N ALA A 26 -8.87 -1.78 -16.41
CA ALA A 26 -8.99 -0.90 -17.58
C ALA A 26 -8.98 -1.69 -18.91
N GLN A 27 -8.19 -2.76 -18.99
CA GLN A 27 -8.12 -3.63 -20.18
C GLN A 27 -9.36 -4.53 -20.36
N MET A 28 -10.25 -4.63 -19.36
CA MET A 28 -11.52 -5.37 -19.50
C MET A 28 -12.35 -4.91 -20.69
N GLY A 29 -12.40 -3.60 -20.93
CA GLY A 29 -13.26 -3.02 -21.97
C GLY A 29 -12.78 -3.27 -23.39
N LEU A 30 -11.55 -3.78 -23.57
CA LEU A 30 -10.89 -3.84 -24.87
C LEU A 30 -10.71 -5.26 -25.41
N GLU A 31 -10.42 -6.27 -24.59
CA GLU A 31 -9.90 -7.55 -25.14
C GLU A 31 -10.32 -8.86 -24.44
N LYS A 32 -11.00 -8.85 -23.28
CA LYS A 32 -11.30 -10.11 -22.57
C LYS A 32 -12.79 -10.42 -22.54
N GLY A 33 -13.19 -11.42 -23.34
CA GLY A 33 -14.51 -12.05 -23.26
C GLY A 33 -14.80 -12.67 -21.87
N ASP A 34 -16.01 -13.21 -21.74
CA ASP A 34 -16.76 -13.73 -20.57
C ASP A 34 -16.03 -14.37 -19.36
N SER A 35 -14.72 -14.61 -19.41
CA SER A 35 -13.92 -15.26 -18.36
C SER A 35 -13.09 -14.30 -17.49
N PHE A 36 -13.27 -12.98 -17.58
CA PHE A 36 -12.55 -12.03 -16.71
C PHE A 36 -13.35 -11.71 -15.44
N ASP A 37 -12.81 -12.10 -14.28
CA ASP A 37 -13.42 -11.82 -12.98
C ASP A 37 -13.00 -10.44 -12.44
N VAL A 38 -13.82 -9.46 -12.76
CA VAL A 38 -13.73 -8.08 -12.27
C VAL A 38 -13.75 -8.01 -10.74
N THR A 39 -14.55 -8.88 -10.11
CA THR A 39 -14.73 -8.90 -8.67
C THR A 39 -13.41 -9.26 -8.00
N GLN A 40 -12.70 -10.25 -8.55
CA GLN A 40 -11.39 -10.64 -8.07
C GLN A 40 -10.37 -9.49 -8.14
N GLU A 41 -10.31 -8.74 -9.25
CA GLU A 41 -9.35 -7.63 -9.34
C GLU A 41 -9.72 -6.43 -8.47
N MET A 42 -11.01 -6.16 -8.27
CA MET A 42 -11.46 -5.17 -7.30
C MET A 42 -11.06 -5.55 -5.87
N VAL A 43 -11.13 -6.84 -5.51
CA VAL A 43 -10.62 -7.34 -4.21
C VAL A 43 -9.11 -7.12 -4.11
N ARG A 44 -8.33 -7.45 -5.15
CA ARG A 44 -6.88 -7.19 -5.15
C ARG A 44 -6.56 -5.71 -4.98
N MET A 45 -7.33 -4.80 -5.58
CA MET A 45 -7.18 -3.36 -5.36
C MET A 45 -7.45 -2.96 -3.90
N ILE A 46 -8.47 -3.54 -3.26
CA ILE A 46 -8.81 -3.29 -1.85
C ILE A 46 -7.70 -3.81 -0.91
N GLU A 47 -7.17 -5.00 -1.19
CA GLU A 47 -6.06 -5.59 -0.44
C GLU A 47 -4.80 -4.72 -0.55
N ALA A 48 -4.43 -4.32 -1.77
CA ALA A 48 -3.30 -3.43 -2.01
C ALA A 48 -3.45 -2.10 -1.28
N LYS A 49 -4.66 -1.50 -1.31
CA LYS A 49 -4.96 -0.27 -0.57
C LYS A 49 -4.83 -0.45 0.94
N THR A 50 -5.27 -1.59 1.46
CA THR A 50 -5.19 -1.91 2.89
C THR A 50 -3.73 -2.10 3.33
N ALA A 51 -2.95 -2.84 2.55
CA ALA A 51 -1.53 -3.03 2.78
C ALA A 51 -0.76 -1.70 2.75
N PHE A 52 -1.09 -0.81 1.80
CA PHE A 52 -0.51 0.53 1.75
C PHE A 52 -0.81 1.32 3.03
N LYS A 53 -2.09 1.35 3.46
CA LYS A 53 -2.49 2.03 4.70
C LYS A 53 -1.79 1.48 5.94
N ALA A 54 -1.64 0.16 6.04
CA ALA A 54 -0.94 -0.47 7.15
C ALA A 54 0.53 0.00 7.23
N ASN A 55 1.23 0.04 6.08
CA ASN A 55 2.59 0.56 6.03
C ASN A 55 2.67 2.05 6.41
N VAL A 56 1.71 2.86 5.98
CA VAL A 56 1.62 4.28 6.39
C VAL A 56 1.48 4.42 7.91
N SER A 57 0.65 3.59 8.55
CA SER A 57 0.51 3.62 10.01
C SER A 57 1.82 3.30 10.73
N VAL A 58 2.62 2.36 10.22
CA VAL A 58 3.95 2.05 10.78
C VAL A 58 4.90 3.24 10.64
N VAL A 59 4.88 3.93 9.49
CA VAL A 59 5.67 5.14 9.29
C VAL A 59 5.29 6.23 10.31
N LYS A 60 4.00 6.49 10.49
CA LYS A 60 3.50 7.48 11.45
C LYS A 60 3.91 7.15 12.87
N PHE A 61 3.76 5.89 13.27
CA PHE A 61 4.17 5.46 14.59
C PHE A 61 5.68 5.68 14.82
N ALA A 62 6.51 5.38 13.82
CA ALA A 62 7.94 5.66 13.91
C ALA A 62 8.25 7.16 14.03
N ASP A 63 7.49 8.02 13.35
CA ASP A 63 7.60 9.49 13.42
C ASP A 63 7.20 10.01 14.81
N GLU A 64 6.06 9.56 15.35
CA GLU A 64 5.57 9.90 16.69
C GLU A 64 6.57 9.48 17.79
N MET A 65 7.20 8.32 17.65
CA MET A 65 8.28 7.89 18.55
C MET A 65 9.50 8.81 18.47
N TRP A 66 9.89 9.23 17.26
CA TRP A 66 11.03 10.13 17.07
C TRP A 66 10.76 11.50 17.71
N ASP A 67 9.57 12.06 17.49
CA ASP A 67 9.15 13.32 18.11
C ASP A 67 9.12 13.24 19.63
N SER A 68 8.63 12.12 20.19
CA SER A 68 8.62 11.89 21.63
C SER A 68 10.04 11.89 22.23
N LEU A 69 11.01 11.29 21.53
CA LEU A 69 12.41 11.30 21.95
C LEU A 69 13.03 12.71 21.89
N LEU A 70 12.73 13.47 20.84
CA LEU A 70 13.18 14.87 20.73
C LEU A 70 12.56 15.77 21.80
N GLN A 71 11.32 15.50 22.19
CA GLN A 71 10.64 16.25 23.23
C GLN A 71 11.26 15.97 24.60
N LEU A 72 11.56 14.70 24.91
CA LEU A 72 12.28 14.30 26.13
C LEU A 72 13.68 14.92 26.25
N GLN A 73 14.35 15.23 25.13
CA GLN A 73 15.67 15.87 25.16
C GLN A 73 15.59 17.39 25.42
N LYS A 74 14.46 18.02 25.08
CA LYS A 74 14.26 19.46 25.23
C LYS A 74 13.87 19.87 26.66
N ASP A 75 13.30 18.95 27.44
CA ASP A 75 13.01 19.09 28.86
C ASP A 75 14.21 18.70 29.73
#